data_AF-A0A1H0HFY9-F1
#
_entry.id   AF-A0A1H0HFY9-F1
#
_cell.length_a   1.000
_cell.length_b   1.000
_cell.length_c   1.000
_cell.angle_alpha   90.00
_cell.angle_beta   90.00
_cell.angle_gamma   90.00
#
_symmetry.space_group_name_H-M   'P 1'
#
loop_
_entity.id
_entity.type
_entity.pdbx_description
1 polymer ?
#
loop_
_entity_poly.entity_id
_entity_poly.type
_entity_poly.pdbx_seq_one_letter_code
_entity_poly.pdbx_strand_id
1 'polypeptide(L)'
;MCEHATWLPQSERVDVIQQKEARFGPTVKIRRADGSSLDVPRSQVLMNDDADLIQQLQHILMANNPARDPAYFSTVKNLLRRGAPLQLVAKRTAPTGQQLKIF
;
A
#
# COMPACT_ATOMS: atom_id res chain seq x y z
N MET A 1 2.47 -4.84 20.08
CA MET A 1 2.18 -3.45 19.66
C MET A 1 1.03 -3.52 18.68
N CYS A 2 -0.02 -2.71 18.84
CA CYS A 2 -1.08 -2.63 17.83
C CYS A 2 -0.54 -1.80 16.67
N GLU A 3 -0.57 -2.34 15.46
CA GLU A 3 -0.08 -1.66 14.27
C GLU A 3 -1.22 -0.81 13.69
N HIS A 4 -0.97 0.47 13.42
CA HIS A 4 -1.96 1.34 12.80
C HIS A 4 -1.93 1.20 11.27
N ALA A 5 -3.09 1.18 10.64
CA ALA A 5 -3.22 1.07 9.19
C ALA A 5 -4.38 1.93 8.66
N THR A 6 -4.45 2.08 7.34
CA THR A 6 -5.57 2.74 6.65
C THR A 6 -6.40 1.70 5.91
N TRP A 7 -7.69 1.63 6.21
CA TRP A 7 -8.65 0.83 5.46
C TRP A 7 -9.10 1.60 4.21
N LEU A 8 -8.59 1.19 3.06
CA LEU A 8 -8.69 1.92 1.80
C LEU A 8 -10.12 2.16 1.29
N PRO A 9 -11.07 1.20 1.36
CA PRO A 9 -12.44 1.42 0.88
C PRO A 9 -13.17 2.57 1.58
N GLN A 10 -12.89 2.81 2.87
CA GLN A 10 -13.51 3.89 3.63
C GLN A 10 -12.54 5.04 3.93
N SER A 11 -11.28 4.95 3.49
CA SER A 11 -10.20 5.89 3.85
C SER A 11 -10.12 6.13 5.37
N GLU A 12 -10.40 5.09 6.16
CA GLU A 12 -10.51 5.15 7.61
C GLU A 12 -9.21 4.67 8.27
N ARG A 13 -8.76 5.33 9.34
CA ARG A 13 -7.66 4.83 10.18
C ARG A 13 -8.18 3.74 11.12
N VAL A 14 -7.50 2.61 11.13
CA VAL A 14 -7.90 1.41 11.88
C VAL A 14 -6.68 0.76 12.53
N ASP A 15 -6.91 0.02 13.61
CA ASP A 15 -5.87 -0.75 14.28
C ASP A 15 -5.87 -2.18 13.77
N VAL A 16 -4.70 -2.71 13.45
CA VAL A 16 -4.53 -4.10 13.05
C VAL A 16 -4.32 -4.94 14.30
N ILE A 17 -5.25 -5.88 14.53
CA ILE A 17 -5.24 -6.75 15.70
C ILE A 17 -4.51 -8.06 15.39
N GLN A 18 -4.81 -8.66 14.23
CA GLN A 18 -4.30 -9.98 13.88
C GLN A 18 -4.27 -10.16 12.36
N GLN A 19 -3.18 -10.73 11.83
CA GLN A 19 -3.14 -11.26 10.47
C GLN A 19 -3.43 -12.75 10.51
N LYS A 20 -4.27 -13.23 9.58
CA LYS A 20 -4.59 -14.65 9.42
C LYS A 20 -4.48 -15.05 7.96
N GLU A 21 -4.01 -16.26 7.72
CA GLU A 21 -4.19 -16.91 6.43
C GLU A 21 -5.64 -17.38 6.33
N ALA A 22 -6.36 -16.92 5.31
CA ALA A 22 -7.72 -17.39 5.02
C ALA A 22 -7.76 -18.13 3.68
N ARG A 23 -8.83 -18.91 3.46
CA ARG A 23 -9.02 -19.72 2.23
C ARG A 23 -8.99 -18.88 0.95
N PHE A 24 -9.33 -17.59 1.03
CA PHE A 24 -9.41 -16.69 -0.11
C PHE A 24 -8.24 -15.67 -0.16
N GLY A 25 -7.13 -15.98 0.53
CA GLY A 25 -5.95 -15.13 0.63
C GLY A 25 -5.74 -14.57 2.04
N PRO A 26 -4.68 -13.78 2.26
CA PRO A 26 -4.41 -13.19 3.57
C PRO A 26 -5.53 -12.22 3.97
N THR A 27 -6.10 -12.42 5.15
CA THR A 27 -7.03 -11.49 5.77
C THR A 27 -6.40 -10.87 7.00
N VAL A 28 -6.89 -9.69 7.35
CA VAL A 28 -6.45 -8.97 8.53
C VAL A 28 -7.66 -8.55 9.33
N LYS A 29 -7.61 -8.81 10.64
CA LYS A 29 -8.60 -8.34 11.58
C LYS A 29 -8.23 -6.92 11.97
N ILE A 30 -9.10 -5.99 11.61
CA ILE A 30 -8.96 -4.57 11.95
C ILE A 30 -9.95 -4.20 13.05
N ARG A 31 -9.60 -3.18 13.84
CA ARG A 31 -10.47 -2.50 14.80
C ARG A 31 -10.66 -1.07 14.34
N ARG A 32 -11.92 -0.67 14.23
CA ARG A 32 -12.32 0.69 13.87
C ARG A 32 -12.31 1.60 15.09
N ALA A 33 -12.42 2.91 14.85
CA ALA A 33 -12.52 3.90 15.93
C ALA A 33 -13.78 3.74 16.81
N ASP A 34 -14.85 3.14 16.26
CA ASP A 34 -16.07 2.80 16.99
C ASP A 34 -15.92 1.57 17.93
N GLY A 35 -14.74 0.92 17.93
CA GLY A 35 -14.43 -0.28 18.71
C GLY A 35 -14.86 -1.59 18.05
N SER A 36 -15.61 -1.54 16.93
CA SER A 36 -15.98 -2.73 16.18
C SER A 36 -14.75 -3.39 15.54
N SER A 37 -14.79 -4.71 15.41
CA SER A 37 -13.71 -5.47 14.77
C SER A 37 -14.26 -6.27 13.59
N LEU A 38 -13.56 -6.22 12.46
CA LEU A 38 -13.93 -6.91 11.24
C LEU A 38 -12.73 -7.55 10.58
N ASP A 39 -12.96 -8.67 9.89
CA ASP A 39 -11.96 -9.33 9.05
C ASP A 39 -12.09 -8.79 7.62
N VAL A 40 -11.00 -8.21 7.10
CA VAL A 40 -10.95 -7.63 5.75
C VAL A 40 -9.82 -8.24 4.93
N PRO A 41 -9.92 -8.24 3.59
CA PRO A 41 -8.82 -8.64 2.73
C PRO A 41 -7.59 -7.76 2.96
N ARG A 42 -6.40 -8.35 3.04
CA ARG A 42 -5.14 -7.61 3.27
C ARG A 42 -4.84 -6.57 2.19
N SER A 43 -5.30 -6.80 0.96
CA SER A 43 -5.21 -5.88 -0.18
C SER A 43 -6.06 -4.60 -0.05
N GLN A 44 -6.93 -4.52 0.96
CA GLN A 44 -7.72 -3.33 1.28
C GLN A 44 -7.14 -2.52 2.44
N VAL A 45 -6.06 -2.99 3.05
CA VAL A 45 -5.45 -2.36 4.21
C VAL A 45 -4.05 -1.90 3.84
N LEU A 46 -3.79 -0.60 3.97
CA LEU A 46 -2.48 0.00 3.78
C LEU A 46 -1.79 0.13 5.14
N MET A 47 -0.78 -0.70 5.36
CA MET A 47 0.12 -0.57 6.52
C MET A 47 1.21 0.46 6.24
N ASN A 48 1.84 1.00 7.28
CA ASN A 48 2.89 2.01 7.13
C ASN A 48 4.08 1.47 6.31
N ASP A 49 4.56 0.27 6.66
CA ASP A 49 5.63 -0.40 5.91
C ASP A 49 5.30 -0.59 4.41
N ASP A 50 4.03 -0.88 4.11
CA ASP A 50 3.61 -1.05 2.71
C ASP A 50 3.66 0.29 1.97
N ALA A 51 3.30 1.39 2.65
CA ALA A 51 3.35 2.72 2.07
C ALA A 51 4.79 3.08 1.67
N ASP A 52 5.77 2.77 2.52
CA ASP A 52 7.18 2.98 2.23
C ASP A 52 7.64 2.14 1.03
N LEU A 53 7.27 0.85 0.99
CA LEU A 53 7.60 -0.03 -0.13
C LEU A 53 6.91 0.38 -1.44
N ILE A 54 5.66 0.84 -1.38
CA ILE A 54 4.92 1.37 -2.54
C ILE A 54 5.59 2.63 -3.05
N GLN A 55 5.98 3.55 -2.17
CA GLN A 55 6.69 4.77 -2.54
C GLN A 55 8.06 4.46 -3.15
N GLN A 56 8.80 3.50 -2.57
CA GLN A 56 10.07 3.03 -3.14
C GLN A 56 9.85 2.46 -4.55
N LEU A 57 8.85 1.60 -4.73
CA LEU A 57 8.53 1.01 -6.04
C LEU A 57 8.14 2.08 -7.05
N GLN A 58 7.35 3.09 -6.67
CA GLN A 58 7.02 4.23 -7.53
C GLN A 58 8.28 4.98 -7.98
N HIS A 59 9.22 5.23 -7.05
CA HIS A 59 10.49 5.89 -7.36
C HIS A 59 11.32 5.10 -8.37
N ILE A 60 11.42 3.78 -8.16
CA ILE A 60 12.12 2.88 -9.08
C ILE A 60 11.48 2.91 -10.46
N LEU A 61 10.15 2.83 -10.53
CA LEU A 61 9.39 2.84 -11.79
C LEU A 61 9.47 4.18 -12.55
N MET A 62 9.81 5.28 -11.87
CA MET A 62 10.07 6.58 -12.50
C MET A 62 11.48 6.67 -13.10
N ALA A 63 12.40 5.77 -12.76
CA ALA A 63 13.73 5.74 -13.34
C ALA A 63 13.69 5.31 -14.82
N ASN A 64 14.72 5.67 -15.58
CA ASN A 64 14.79 5.40 -17.01
C ASN A 64 14.91 3.89 -17.35
N ASN A 65 15.29 3.06 -16.38
CA ASN A 65 15.44 1.62 -16.55
C ASN A 65 15.14 0.83 -15.25
N PRO A 66 13.87 0.76 -14.83
CA PRO A 66 13.47 0.26 -13.50
C PRO A 66 13.85 -1.21 -13.26
N ALA A 67 13.85 -2.04 -14.31
CA ALA A 67 14.18 -3.45 -14.21
C ALA A 67 15.67 -3.70 -13.87
N ARG A 68 16.54 -2.70 -14.05
CA ARG A 68 17.96 -2.77 -13.66
C ARG A 68 18.22 -2.29 -12.24
N ASP A 69 17.21 -1.71 -11.58
CA ASP A 69 17.35 -1.31 -10.18
C ASP A 69 17.45 -2.57 -9.30
N PRO A 70 18.52 -2.72 -8.51
CA PRO A 70 18.73 -3.91 -7.67
C PRO A 70 17.62 -4.09 -6.61
N ALA A 71 16.93 -3.02 -6.23
CA ALA A 71 15.83 -3.07 -5.27
C ALA A 71 14.48 -3.40 -5.92
N TYR A 72 14.33 -3.33 -7.24
CA TYR A 72 13.04 -3.55 -7.91
C TYR A 72 12.42 -4.90 -7.53
N PHE A 73 13.19 -5.98 -7.73
CA PHE A 73 12.68 -7.34 -7.55
C PHE A 73 12.39 -7.64 -6.08
N SER A 74 13.22 -7.13 -5.16
CA SER A 74 13.02 -7.34 -3.72
C SER A 74 11.81 -6.56 -3.19
N THR A 75 11.62 -5.31 -3.63
CA THR A 75 10.46 -4.49 -3.26
C THR A 75 9.15 -5.11 -3.77
N VAL A 76 9.10 -5.51 -5.05
CA VAL A 76 7.90 -6.18 -5.62
C VAL A 76 7.61 -7.49 -4.88
N LYS A 77 8.63 -8.33 -4.64
CA LYS A 77 8.48 -9.60 -3.90
C LYS A 77 7.93 -9.36 -2.48
N ASN A 78 8.43 -8.34 -1.79
CA ASN A 78 7.98 -8.01 -0.44
C ASN A 78 6.52 -7.56 -0.41
N LEU A 79 6.11 -6.71 -1.36
CA LEU A 79 4.73 -6.25 -1.49
C LEU A 79 3.78 -7.42 -1.80
N LEU A 80 4.15 -8.31 -2.74
CA LEU A 80 3.37 -9.50 -3.07
C LEU A 80 3.23 -10.45 -1.88
N ARG A 81 4.33 -10.75 -1.18
CA ARG A 81 4.33 -11.64 -0.02
C ARG A 81 3.45 -11.11 1.11
N ARG A 82 3.44 -9.79 1.30
CA ARG A 82 2.62 -9.11 2.33
C ARG A 82 1.15 -8.98 1.93
N GLY A 83 0.79 -9.24 0.68
CA GLY A 83 -0.56 -8.99 0.15
C GLY A 83 -0.90 -7.51 0.11
N ALA A 84 0.11 -6.64 -0.05
CA ALA A 84 -0.03 -5.20 -0.02
C ALA A 84 -0.91 -4.68 -1.19
N PRO A 85 -1.56 -3.52 -1.03
CA PRO A 85 -2.41 -2.91 -2.05
C PRO A 85 -1.60 -2.36 -3.25
N LEU A 86 -1.16 -3.24 -4.16
CA LEU A 86 -0.36 -2.89 -5.33
C LEU A 86 -1.03 -1.91 -6.30
N GLN A 87 -2.36 -1.84 -6.31
CA GLN A 87 -3.12 -0.88 -7.12
C GLN A 87 -2.73 0.58 -6.83
N LEU A 88 -2.17 0.87 -5.65
CA LEU A 88 -1.72 2.20 -5.28
C LEU A 88 -0.44 2.63 -6.01
N VAL A 89 0.38 1.68 -6.46
CA VAL A 89 1.59 1.96 -7.24
C VAL A 89 1.24 2.64 -8.58
N ALA A 90 0.11 2.25 -9.18
CA ALA A 90 -0.35 2.76 -10.48
C ALA A 90 -0.98 4.17 -10.41
N LYS A 91 -1.26 4.70 -9.22
CA LYS A 91 -1.70 6.09 -9.05
C LYS A 91 -0.49 7.00 -9.27
N ARG A 92 -0.18 7.26 -10.54
CA ARG A 92 0.68 8.37 -10.96
C ARG A 92 0.09 9.63 -10.34
N THR A 93 0.77 10.21 -9.36
CA THR A 93 0.63 11.63 -9.08
C THR A 93 0.97 12.34 -10.39
N ALA A 94 -0.04 12.88 -11.07
CA ALA A 94 0.21 13.82 -12.14
C ALA A 94 1.14 14.90 -11.57
N PRO A 95 2.23 15.27 -12.26
CA PRO A 95 3.10 16.32 -11.77
C PRO A 95 2.26 17.61 -11.66
N THR A 96 1.96 18.01 -10.44
CA THR A 96 1.27 19.25 -10.13
C THR A 96 2.18 20.40 -10.56
N GLY A 97 1.81 21.12 -11.61
CA GLY A 97 2.30 22.47 -11.90
C GLY A 97 3.46 22.57 -12.88
N GLN A 98 3.16 22.52 -14.18
CA GLN A 98 3.77 23.44 -15.13
C GLN A 98 2.64 24.19 -15.84
N GLN A 99 2.21 25.27 -15.20
CA GLN A 99 1.38 26.28 -15.84
C GLN A 99 2.28 26.93 -16.92
N LEU A 100 2.15 26.49 -18.17
CA LEU A 100 2.79 27.13 -19.31
C LEU A 100 2.26 28.56 -19.39
N LYS A 101 3.04 29.53 -18.89
CA LYS A 101 2.87 30.94 -19.24
C LYS A 101 3.24 31.08 -20.71
N ILE A 102 2.23 31.16 -21.56
CA ILE A 102 2.40 31.59 -22.95
C ILE A 102 2.24 33.11 -22.91
N PHE A 103 3.33 33.82 -23.20
CA PHE A 103 3.32 35.26 -23.49
C PHE A 103 2.87 35.49 -24.93
#